data_AF-A0A7S4W142-F1
#
_entry.id   AF-A0A7S4W142-F1
#
_cell.length_a   1.000
_cell.length_b   1.000
_cell.length_c   1.000
_cell.angle_alpha   90.00
_cell.angle_beta   90.00
_cell.angle_gamma   90.00
#
_symmetry.space_group_name_H-M   'P 1'
#
loop_
_entity.id
_entity.type
_entity.pdbx_description
1 polymer ?
#
loop_
_entity_poly.entity_id
_entity_poly.type
_entity_poly.pdbx_seq_one_letter_code
_entity_poly.pdbx_strand_id
1 'polypeptide(L)'
;MKQRERPVFASFCVLLTKWMNIWCKITNLYPPFYTYTHTNLSPPLSKKVLLVTAICGALTSILIYNYIVRQRGTWNAYLVGYGIIIPICIAFPYVMIPLLEIENKILKFCHISIFPILTMFRCSEAMYGFSPPSVEHSHQTFMLYYANIPHIHFDPKTHVPLKSSWADVKEKLYYFVYELCVVGAVLSFLSPFDYVPWTVEEKGDGVLLLKEVGSLFRWNHILNNLMGASKY
;
A
#
# COMPACT_ATOMS: atom_id res chain seq x y z
N MET A 1 -12.29 25.21 -21.04
CA MET A 1 -12.52 25.33 -19.58
C MET A 1 -11.32 24.74 -18.85
N LYS A 2 -10.54 25.55 -18.13
CA LYS A 2 -9.33 25.11 -17.41
C LYS A 2 -9.75 24.73 -15.99
N GLN A 3 -9.92 23.45 -15.73
CA GLN A 3 -10.39 22.92 -14.45
C GLN A 3 -9.32 23.18 -13.40
N ARG A 4 -9.64 24.04 -12.43
CA ARG A 4 -8.75 24.47 -11.35
C ARG A 4 -8.68 23.33 -10.32
N GLU A 5 -7.64 22.50 -10.39
CA GLU A 5 -7.37 21.46 -9.40
C GLU A 5 -7.19 22.13 -8.02
N ARG A 6 -8.12 21.85 -7.10
CA ARG A 6 -8.07 22.36 -5.73
C ARG A 6 -7.20 21.44 -4.85
N PRO A 7 -6.56 21.96 -3.79
CA PRO A 7 -5.68 21.23 -2.86
C PRO A 7 -6.43 20.27 -1.88
N VAL A 8 -7.49 19.63 -2.35
CA VAL A 8 -8.33 18.71 -1.56
C VAL A 8 -7.53 17.48 -1.16
N PHE A 9 -6.64 17.00 -2.03
CA PHE A 9 -5.84 15.81 -1.79
C PHE A 9 -4.82 15.98 -0.65
N ALA A 10 -4.11 17.11 -0.62
CA ALA A 10 -3.15 17.39 0.46
C ALA A 10 -3.84 17.52 1.83
N SER A 11 -5.01 18.17 1.86
CA SER A 11 -5.82 18.31 3.08
C SER A 11 -6.36 16.96 3.56
N PHE A 12 -6.73 16.09 2.61
CA PHE A 12 -7.18 14.72 2.89
C PHE A 12 -6.08 13.85 3.50
N CYS A 13 -4.86 13.89 2.95
CA CYS A 13 -3.71 13.15 3.49
C CYS A 13 -3.42 13.55 4.95
N VAL A 14 -3.43 14.85 5.26
CA VAL A 14 -3.19 15.33 6.64
C VAL A 14 -4.30 14.88 7.61
N LEU A 15 -5.56 14.91 7.17
CA LEU A 15 -6.71 14.44 7.95
C LEU A 15 -6.63 12.92 8.21
N LEU A 16 -6.25 12.15 7.20
CA LEU A 16 -6.08 10.71 7.30
C LEU A 16 -4.97 10.35 8.30
N THR A 17 -3.82 11.02 8.25
CA THR A 17 -2.73 10.80 9.21
C THR A 17 -3.13 11.14 10.64
N LYS A 18 -3.88 12.24 10.85
CA LYS A 18 -4.39 12.61 12.18
C LYS A 18 -5.42 11.60 12.69
N TRP A 19 -6.32 11.13 11.83
CA TRP A 19 -7.34 10.15 12.18
C TRP A 19 -6.72 8.79 12.54
N MET A 20 -5.72 8.33 11.76
CA MET A 20 -4.96 7.10 12.06
C MET A 20 -4.26 7.20 13.42
N ASN A 21 -3.65 8.33 13.75
CA ASN A 21 -3.03 8.55 15.06
C ASN A 21 -4.04 8.51 16.22
N ILE A 22 -5.26 9.02 16.03
CA ILE A 22 -6.32 8.97 17.04
C ILE A 22 -6.84 7.53 17.20
N TRP A 23 -7.06 6.83 16.08
CA TRP A 23 -7.55 5.45 16.08
C TRP A 23 -6.55 4.48 16.75
N CYS A 24 -5.26 4.61 16.46
CA CYS A 24 -4.20 3.84 17.13
C CYS A 24 -4.18 4.09 18.66
N LYS A 25 -4.44 5.33 19.11
CA LYS A 25 -4.55 5.65 20.54
C LYS A 25 -5.80 5.07 21.19
N ILE A 26 -6.95 5.09 20.51
CA ILE A 26 -8.23 4.60 21.06
C ILE A 26 -8.23 3.07 21.19
N THR A 27 -7.60 2.36 20.25
CA THR A 27 -7.70 0.90 20.18
C THR A 27 -6.69 0.15 21.06
N ASN A 28 -5.75 0.85 21.74
CA ASN A 28 -4.64 0.22 22.46
C ASN A 28 -3.90 -0.84 21.61
N LEU A 29 -3.94 -0.72 20.28
CA LEU A 29 -3.29 -1.60 19.31
C LEU A 29 -1.78 -1.29 19.20
N TYR A 30 -1.10 -1.23 20.34
CA TYR A 30 0.34 -1.52 20.41
C TYR A 30 0.45 -2.97 20.90
N PRO A 31 0.35 -3.98 20.03
CA PRO A 31 0.61 -5.34 20.49
C PRO A 31 2.06 -5.42 21.00
N PRO A 32 2.33 -6.14 22.11
CA PRO A 32 3.70 -6.49 22.46
C PRO A 32 4.29 -7.26 21.28
N PHE A 33 5.42 -6.75 20.76
CA PHE A 33 6.15 -7.38 19.66
C PHE A 33 6.66 -8.75 20.13
N TYR A 34 5.98 -9.82 19.75
CA TYR A 34 6.49 -11.17 19.93
C TYR A 34 7.65 -11.38 18.96
N THR A 35 8.86 -11.49 19.50
CA THR A 35 10.06 -11.92 18.77
C THR A 35 9.91 -13.41 18.39
N TYR A 36 9.48 -13.69 17.16
CA TYR A 36 9.43 -15.06 16.63
C TYR A 36 10.73 -15.42 15.92
N THR A 37 11.32 -16.52 16.37
CA THR A 37 12.54 -17.15 15.84
C THR A 37 12.30 -17.77 14.46
N HIS A 38 13.25 -17.55 13.55
CA HIS A 38 13.28 -18.05 12.18
C HIS A 38 12.97 -19.56 12.07
N THR A 39 11.81 -19.91 11.50
CA THR A 39 11.52 -21.27 11.03
C THR A 39 11.27 -21.33 9.53
N ASN A 40 11.65 -22.46 8.96
CA ASN A 40 11.63 -22.72 7.52
C ASN A 40 10.22 -22.57 6.94
N LEU A 41 10.15 -21.86 5.82
CA LEU A 41 8.94 -21.54 5.07
C LEU A 41 8.13 -22.82 4.77
N SER A 42 6.96 -22.99 5.37
CA SER A 42 6.05 -24.06 4.95
C SER A 42 5.35 -23.62 3.65
N PRO A 43 5.57 -24.32 2.51
CA PRO A 43 4.97 -23.96 1.22
C PRO A 43 3.43 -23.90 1.16
N PRO A 44 2.62 -24.56 2.03
CA PRO A 44 1.16 -24.40 1.97
C PRO A 44 0.65 -23.03 2.47
N LEU A 45 1.42 -22.28 3.26
CA LEU A 45 0.93 -21.04 3.87
C LEU A 45 0.84 -19.87 2.85
N SER A 46 1.80 -19.77 1.93
CA SER A 46 1.82 -18.70 0.92
C SER A 46 0.59 -18.74 0.00
N LYS A 47 0.13 -19.93 -0.38
CA LYS A 47 -1.07 -20.11 -1.21
C LYS A 47 -2.34 -19.63 -0.50
N LYS A 48 -2.45 -19.86 0.82
CA LYS A 48 -3.59 -19.41 1.62
C LYS A 48 -3.67 -17.89 1.68
N VAL A 49 -2.53 -17.21 1.92
CA VAL A 49 -2.45 -15.75 1.94
C VAL A 49 -2.89 -15.14 0.62
N LEU A 50 -2.39 -15.69 -0.50
CA LEU A 50 -2.77 -15.25 -1.84
C LEU A 50 -4.27 -15.43 -2.10
N LEU A 51 -4.82 -16.60 -1.73
CA LEU A 51 -6.24 -16.88 -1.92
C LEU A 51 -7.12 -15.95 -1.08
N VAL A 52 -6.81 -15.77 0.21
CA VAL A 52 -7.57 -14.89 1.11
C VAL A 52 -7.54 -13.45 0.61
N THR A 53 -6.36 -12.94 0.23
CA THR A 53 -6.25 -11.57 -0.28
C THR A 53 -6.98 -11.37 -1.61
N ALA A 54 -6.95 -12.36 -2.51
CA ALA A 54 -7.73 -12.31 -3.74
C ALA A 54 -9.25 -12.29 -3.47
N ILE A 55 -9.74 -13.10 -2.54
CA ILE A 55 -11.15 -13.13 -2.14
C ILE A 55 -11.55 -11.78 -1.51
N CYS A 56 -10.76 -11.26 -0.57
CA CYS A 56 -11.00 -9.95 0.04
C CYS A 56 -11.01 -8.83 -1.01
N GLY A 57 -10.09 -8.86 -1.97
CA GLY A 57 -10.04 -7.92 -3.08
C GLY A 57 -11.29 -7.97 -3.95
N ALA A 58 -11.72 -9.17 -4.35
CA ALA A 58 -12.94 -9.35 -5.12
C ALA A 58 -14.18 -8.84 -4.37
N LEU A 59 -14.36 -9.24 -3.10
CA LEU A 59 -15.48 -8.79 -2.27
C LEU A 59 -15.50 -7.27 -2.09
N THR A 60 -14.34 -6.68 -1.81
CA THR A 60 -14.24 -5.22 -1.63
C THR A 60 -14.56 -4.48 -2.93
N SER A 61 -14.08 -5.00 -4.08
CA SER A 61 -14.41 -4.42 -5.38
C SER A 61 -15.91 -4.49 -5.69
N ILE A 62 -16.58 -5.59 -5.31
CA ILE A 62 -18.03 -5.77 -5.49
C ILE A 62 -18.79 -4.72 -4.67
N LEU A 63 -18.38 -4.52 -3.41
CA LEU A 63 -18.98 -3.53 -2.52
C LEU A 63 -18.80 -2.11 -3.07
N ILE A 64 -17.58 -1.75 -3.48
CA ILE A 64 -17.29 -0.43 -4.02
C ILE A 64 -18.09 -0.17 -5.29
N TYR A 65 -18.17 -1.14 -6.20
CA TYR A 65 -18.95 -0.96 -7.42
C TYR A 65 -20.43 -0.70 -7.14
N ASN A 66 -21.05 -1.52 -6.28
CA ASN A 66 -22.49 -1.46 -6.04
C ASN A 66 -22.92 -0.28 -5.15
N TYR A 67 -22.11 0.06 -4.14
CA TYR A 67 -22.48 1.09 -3.16
C TYR A 67 -21.82 2.43 -3.40
N ILE A 68 -20.69 2.48 -4.10
CA ILE A 68 -19.97 3.74 -4.37
C ILE A 68 -20.11 4.15 -5.83
N VAL A 69 -19.71 3.30 -6.78
CA VAL A 69 -19.73 3.67 -8.20
C VAL A 69 -21.15 3.91 -8.71
N ARG A 70 -22.08 3.00 -8.43
CA ARG A 70 -23.49 3.15 -8.85
C ARG A 70 -24.25 4.29 -8.15
N GLN A 71 -23.81 4.70 -6.96
CA GLN A 71 -24.46 5.75 -6.16
C GLN A 71 -23.54 6.96 -5.97
N ARG A 72 -22.64 7.20 -6.93
CA ARG A 72 -21.62 8.25 -6.83
C ARG A 72 -22.26 9.62 -6.60
N GLY A 73 -21.62 10.43 -5.76
CA GLY A 73 -22.09 11.76 -5.40
C GLY A 73 -23.23 11.78 -4.38
N THR A 74 -23.75 10.62 -3.96
CA THR A 74 -24.70 10.53 -2.84
C THR A 74 -23.97 10.48 -1.50
N TRP A 75 -24.63 10.96 -0.44
CA TRP A 75 -24.11 10.84 0.94
C TRP A 75 -23.83 9.39 1.33
N ASN A 76 -24.67 8.45 0.88
CA ASN A 76 -24.53 7.02 1.17
C ASN A 76 -23.21 6.45 0.65
N ALA A 77 -22.79 6.83 -0.56
CA ALA A 77 -21.52 6.38 -1.13
C ALA A 77 -20.33 6.83 -0.29
N TYR A 78 -20.33 8.10 0.18
CA TYR A 78 -19.28 8.62 1.05
C TYR A 78 -19.30 7.98 2.44
N LEU A 79 -20.49 7.72 2.99
CA LEU A 79 -20.64 7.06 4.28
C LEU A 79 -20.14 5.61 4.23
N VAL A 80 -20.40 4.87 3.16
CA VAL A 80 -19.86 3.52 2.96
C VAL A 80 -18.33 3.57 2.78
N GLY A 81 -17.82 4.47 1.94
CA GLY A 81 -16.39 4.58 1.69
C GLY A 81 -15.58 4.98 2.93
N TYR A 82 -15.94 6.11 3.54
CA TYR A 82 -15.24 6.66 4.72
C TYR A 82 -15.61 6.01 6.04
N GLY A 83 -16.86 5.56 6.20
CA GLY A 83 -17.35 4.99 7.45
C GLY A 83 -17.11 3.49 7.59
N ILE A 84 -17.00 2.76 6.47
CA ILE A 84 -16.89 1.29 6.50
C ILE A 84 -15.61 0.83 5.81
N ILE A 85 -15.45 1.10 4.52
CA ILE A 85 -14.39 0.47 3.71
C ILE A 85 -12.99 0.94 4.16
N ILE A 86 -12.77 2.25 4.27
CA ILE A 86 -11.47 2.79 4.67
C ILE A 86 -11.08 2.35 6.10
N PRO A 87 -11.95 2.44 7.12
CA PRO A 87 -11.66 1.91 8.44
C PRO A 87 -11.33 0.42 8.45
N ILE A 88 -12.05 -0.41 7.67
CA ILE A 88 -11.75 -1.84 7.53
C ILE A 88 -10.35 -2.03 6.93
N CYS A 89 -9.98 -1.27 5.90
CA CYS A 89 -8.64 -1.34 5.30
C CYS A 89 -7.54 -0.97 6.31
N ILE A 90 -7.78 0.03 7.14
CA ILE A 90 -6.83 0.45 8.20
C ILE A 90 -6.70 -0.62 9.27
N ALA A 91 -7.79 -1.27 9.67
CA ALA A 91 -7.78 -2.35 10.66
C ALA A 91 -7.23 -3.68 10.10
N PHE A 92 -7.36 -3.90 8.78
CA PHE A 92 -6.98 -5.14 8.09
C PHE A 92 -5.58 -5.66 8.46
N PRO A 93 -4.48 -4.88 8.40
CA PRO A 93 -3.16 -5.40 8.73
C PRO A 93 -3.05 -5.90 10.17
N TYR A 94 -3.69 -5.21 11.12
CA TYR A 94 -3.65 -5.56 12.54
C TYR A 94 -4.39 -6.87 12.85
N VAL A 95 -5.44 -7.18 12.09
CA VAL A 95 -6.21 -8.43 12.25
C VAL A 95 -5.57 -9.58 11.48
N MET A 96 -5.09 -9.32 10.27
CA MET A 96 -4.64 -10.38 9.36
C MET A 96 -3.25 -10.92 9.67
N ILE A 97 -2.33 -10.09 10.19
CA ILE A 97 -1.00 -10.55 10.60
C ILE A 97 -1.07 -11.66 11.66
N PRO A 98 -1.77 -11.47 12.80
CA PRO A 98 -1.86 -12.53 13.81
C PRO A 98 -2.74 -13.70 13.34
N LEU A 99 -3.80 -13.46 12.57
CA LEU A 99 -4.72 -14.53 12.14
C LEU A 99 -4.07 -15.54 11.17
N LEU A 100 -3.20 -15.07 10.28
CA LEU A 100 -2.58 -15.91 9.25
C LEU A 100 -1.17 -16.38 9.64
N GLU A 101 -0.65 -15.99 10.80
CA GLU A 101 0.68 -16.34 11.30
C GLU A 101 1.77 -16.19 10.21
N ILE A 102 1.67 -15.13 9.40
CA ILE A 102 2.56 -14.94 8.26
C ILE A 102 3.95 -14.64 8.81
N GLU A 103 4.93 -15.47 8.53
CA GLU A 103 6.33 -15.18 8.90
C GLU A 103 7.07 -14.44 7.77
N ASN A 104 6.62 -14.60 6.52
CA ASN A 104 7.25 -14.02 5.36
C ASN A 104 7.03 -12.51 5.28
N LYS A 105 8.10 -11.74 5.46
CA LYS A 105 8.10 -10.27 5.45
C LYS A 105 7.66 -9.68 4.11
N ILE A 106 8.05 -10.29 2.99
CA ILE A 106 7.61 -9.85 1.65
C ILE A 106 6.10 -10.04 1.51
N LEU A 107 5.55 -11.16 1.97
CA LEU A 107 4.09 -11.38 1.94
C LEU A 107 3.35 -10.42 2.89
N LYS A 108 3.88 -10.15 4.09
CA LYS A 108 3.32 -9.12 4.99
C LYS A 108 3.30 -7.75 4.31
N PHE A 109 4.40 -7.36 3.70
CA PHE A 109 4.50 -6.06 3.05
C PHE A 109 3.57 -5.96 1.83
N CYS A 110 3.67 -6.90 0.88
CA CYS A 110 2.90 -6.87 -0.36
C CYS A 110 1.40 -7.11 -0.16
N HIS A 111 1.02 -8.14 0.60
CA HIS A 111 -0.39 -8.54 0.69
C HIS A 111 -1.12 -7.97 1.88
N ILE A 112 -0.42 -7.68 2.97
CA ILE A 112 -1.08 -7.18 4.18
C ILE A 112 -0.96 -5.66 4.31
N SER A 113 0.11 -5.05 3.79
CA SER A 113 0.32 -3.59 3.89
C SER A 113 -0.08 -2.86 2.60
N ILE A 114 0.43 -3.28 1.44
CA ILE A 114 0.17 -2.58 0.17
C ILE A 114 -1.30 -2.74 -0.27
N PHE A 115 -1.88 -3.94 -0.15
CA PHE A 115 -3.26 -4.20 -0.55
C PHE A 115 -4.32 -3.26 0.08
N PRO A 116 -4.40 -3.09 1.41
CA PRO A 116 -5.38 -2.18 2.00
C PRO A 116 -5.12 -0.72 1.63
N ILE A 117 -3.86 -0.30 1.50
CA ILE A 117 -3.51 1.07 1.09
C ILE A 117 -4.01 1.33 -0.34
N LEU A 118 -3.75 0.42 -1.28
CA LEU A 118 -4.28 0.52 -2.64
C LEU A 118 -5.79 0.53 -2.64
N THR A 119 -6.42 -0.33 -1.83
CA THR A 119 -7.87 -0.38 -1.68
C THR A 119 -8.43 0.97 -1.18
N MET A 120 -7.79 1.63 -0.22
CA MET A 120 -8.19 2.96 0.23
C MET A 120 -8.10 4.00 -0.90
N PHE A 121 -7.03 3.99 -1.67
CA PHE A 121 -6.87 4.91 -2.80
C PHE A 121 -7.90 4.64 -3.89
N ARG A 122 -8.11 3.38 -4.29
CA ARG A 122 -9.12 3.02 -5.30
C ARG A 122 -10.55 3.34 -4.84
N CYS A 123 -10.86 3.11 -3.57
CA CYS A 123 -12.13 3.52 -2.98
C CYS A 123 -12.31 5.05 -3.08
N SER A 124 -11.25 5.81 -2.81
CA SER A 124 -11.26 7.27 -2.93
C SER A 124 -11.44 7.72 -4.39
N GLU A 125 -10.70 7.12 -5.34
CA GLU A 125 -10.88 7.36 -6.78
C GLU A 125 -12.34 7.10 -7.20
N ALA A 126 -12.93 6.00 -6.74
CA ALA A 126 -14.31 5.64 -7.05
C ALA A 126 -15.33 6.63 -6.47
N MET A 127 -15.11 7.14 -5.24
CA MET A 127 -15.97 8.14 -4.59
C MET A 127 -15.96 9.48 -5.31
N TYR A 128 -14.79 9.92 -5.80
CA TYR A 128 -14.62 11.21 -6.45
C TYR A 128 -14.73 11.17 -7.98
N GLY A 129 -14.91 9.99 -8.57
CA GLY A 129 -15.04 9.82 -10.02
C GLY A 129 -13.73 10.02 -10.77
N PHE A 130 -12.60 9.70 -10.13
CA PHE A 130 -11.28 9.69 -10.78
C PHE A 130 -10.95 8.33 -11.42
N SER A 131 -11.76 7.30 -11.17
CA SER A 131 -11.63 6.02 -11.87
C SER A 131 -11.88 6.20 -13.37
N PRO A 132 -11.10 5.54 -14.25
CA PRO A 132 -11.27 5.67 -15.69
C PRO A 132 -12.68 5.20 -16.12
N PRO A 133 -13.39 5.93 -17.00
CA PRO A 133 -14.73 5.54 -17.44
C PRO A 133 -14.81 4.12 -18.03
N SER A 134 -13.76 3.70 -18.74
CA SER A 134 -13.66 2.35 -19.31
C SER A 134 -13.73 1.23 -18.27
N VAL A 135 -13.32 1.50 -17.03
CA VAL A 135 -13.30 0.52 -15.95
C VAL A 135 -14.70 0.33 -15.35
N GLU A 136 -15.52 1.37 -15.37
CA GLU A 136 -16.84 1.37 -14.71
C GLU A 136 -17.94 0.74 -15.56
N HIS A 137 -17.68 0.52 -16.84
CA HIS A 137 -18.65 -0.03 -17.80
C HIS A 137 -19.20 -1.40 -17.38
N SER A 138 -18.37 -2.24 -16.76
CA SER A 138 -18.81 -3.55 -16.28
C SER A 138 -18.22 -3.87 -14.91
N HIS A 139 -18.96 -4.67 -14.15
CA HIS A 139 -18.52 -5.14 -12.83
C HIS A 139 -17.23 -5.97 -12.91
N GLN A 140 -17.09 -6.77 -13.97
CA GLN A 140 -15.90 -7.61 -14.18
C GLN A 140 -14.67 -6.77 -14.50
N THR A 141 -14.83 -5.75 -15.36
CA THR A 141 -13.75 -4.81 -15.68
C THR A 141 -13.32 -4.03 -14.44
N PHE A 142 -14.29 -3.61 -13.62
CA PHE A 142 -14.03 -2.93 -12.36
C PHE A 142 -13.29 -3.83 -11.37
N MET A 143 -13.76 -5.07 -11.17
CA MET A 143 -13.10 -6.06 -10.32
C MET A 143 -11.67 -6.34 -10.79
N LEU A 144 -11.45 -6.48 -12.10
CA LEU A 144 -10.13 -6.71 -12.66
C LEU A 144 -9.20 -5.52 -12.40
N TYR A 145 -9.67 -4.29 -12.61
CA TYR A 145 -8.89 -3.08 -12.31
C TYR A 145 -8.54 -2.97 -10.83
N TYR A 146 -9.48 -3.37 -9.96
CA TYR A 146 -9.34 -3.25 -8.52
C TYR A 146 -8.44 -4.33 -7.91
N ALA A 147 -8.54 -5.56 -8.41
CA ALA A 147 -7.77 -6.71 -7.93
C ALA A 147 -6.30 -6.66 -8.35
N ASN A 148 -5.95 -5.85 -9.36
CA ASN A 148 -4.59 -5.72 -9.85
C ASN A 148 -3.87 -4.53 -9.23
N ILE A 149 -2.72 -4.82 -8.61
CA ILE A 149 -1.76 -3.82 -8.16
C ILE A 149 -1.26 -2.95 -9.33
N PRO A 150 -0.80 -3.51 -10.46
CA PRO A 150 -0.44 -2.70 -11.60
C PRO A 150 -1.68 -2.08 -12.24
N HIS A 151 -1.58 -0.80 -12.59
CA HIS A 151 -2.66 -0.07 -13.26
C HIS A 151 -2.89 -0.68 -14.65
N ILE A 152 -4.09 -1.24 -14.87
CA ILE A 152 -4.47 -1.77 -16.18
C ILE A 152 -4.93 -0.60 -17.04
N HIS A 153 -4.26 -0.42 -18.17
CA HIS A 153 -4.72 0.52 -19.19
C HIS A 153 -5.79 -0.13 -20.04
N PHE A 154 -6.91 0.58 -20.22
CA PHE A 154 -8.00 0.18 -21.09
C PHE A 154 -8.04 1.10 -22.29
N ASP A 155 -8.29 0.54 -23.46
CA ASP A 155 -8.57 1.34 -24.65
C ASP A 155 -9.87 2.14 -24.43
N PRO A 156 -9.87 3.48 -24.59
CA PRO A 156 -11.06 4.30 -24.40
C PRO A 156 -12.20 3.98 -25.37
N LYS A 157 -11.93 3.38 -26.54
CA LYS A 157 -12.95 3.06 -27.55
C LYS A 157 -13.54 1.67 -27.39
N THR A 158 -12.68 0.67 -27.16
CA THR A 158 -13.11 -0.73 -27.10
C THR A 158 -13.39 -1.19 -25.66
N HIS A 159 -12.93 -0.44 -24.66
CA HIS A 159 -12.98 -0.80 -23.23
C HIS A 159 -12.30 -2.15 -22.90
N VAL A 160 -11.43 -2.62 -23.79
CA VAL A 160 -10.65 -3.85 -23.61
C VAL A 160 -9.30 -3.49 -22.96
N PRO A 161 -8.78 -4.33 -22.05
CA PRO A 161 -7.45 -4.14 -21.49
C PRO A 161 -6.38 -4.21 -22.59
N LEU A 162 -5.50 -3.23 -22.61
CA LEU A 162 -4.38 -3.18 -23.53
C LEU A 162 -3.32 -4.21 -23.10
N LYS A 163 -2.81 -4.99 -24.05
CA LYS A 163 -1.68 -5.88 -23.80
C LYS A 163 -0.42 -5.05 -23.61
N SER A 164 0.23 -5.20 -22.47
CA SER A 164 1.53 -4.58 -22.23
C SER A 164 2.58 -5.21 -23.14
N SER A 165 3.40 -4.39 -23.79
CA SER A 165 4.59 -4.87 -24.48
C SER A 165 5.74 -5.09 -23.48
N TRP A 166 6.72 -5.92 -23.84
CA TRP A 166 7.94 -6.08 -23.04
C TRP A 166 8.77 -4.79 -22.94
N ALA A 167 8.63 -3.88 -23.91
CA ALA A 167 9.27 -2.57 -23.85
C ALA A 167 8.66 -1.74 -22.71
N ASP A 168 7.34 -1.70 -22.61
CA ASP A 168 6.63 -1.00 -21.53
C ASP A 168 6.98 -1.57 -20.17
N VAL A 169 7.03 -2.91 -20.05
CA VAL A 169 7.40 -3.58 -18.79
C VAL A 169 8.81 -3.19 -18.36
N LYS A 170 9.77 -3.19 -19.29
CA LYS A 170 11.16 -2.79 -18.99
C LYS A 170 11.24 -1.34 -18.55
N GLU A 171 10.53 -0.44 -19.22
CA GLU A 171 10.47 0.97 -18.87
C GLU A 171 9.89 1.18 -17.46
N LYS A 172 8.75 0.55 -17.16
CA LYS A 172 8.12 0.66 -15.82
C LYS A 172 8.96 0.02 -14.73
N LEU A 173 9.63 -1.10 -15.02
CA LEU A 173 10.56 -1.72 -14.08
C LEU A 173 11.76 -0.81 -13.79
N TYR A 174 12.29 -0.12 -14.81
CA TYR A 174 13.35 0.87 -14.62
C TYR A 174 12.90 2.00 -13.68
N TYR A 175 11.74 2.60 -13.92
CA TYR A 175 11.21 3.65 -13.02
C TYR A 175 10.95 3.13 -11.61
N PHE A 176 10.41 1.92 -11.47
CA PHE A 176 10.20 1.31 -10.16
C PHE A 176 11.51 1.14 -9.38
N VAL A 177 12.55 0.61 -10.02
CA VAL A 177 13.89 0.45 -9.40
C VAL A 177 14.50 1.81 -9.09
N TYR A 178 14.35 2.80 -9.99
CA TYR A 178 14.81 4.16 -9.76
C TYR A 178 14.15 4.79 -8.53
N GLU A 179 12.83 4.75 -8.43
CA GLU A 179 12.07 5.27 -7.28
C GLU A 179 12.45 4.54 -5.98
N LEU A 180 12.65 3.22 -6.04
CA LEU A 180 13.11 2.44 -4.89
C LEU A 180 14.49 2.92 -4.40
N CYS A 181 15.41 3.21 -5.32
CA CYS A 181 16.72 3.77 -5.00
C CYS A 181 16.61 5.20 -4.43
N VAL A 182 15.73 6.04 -4.98
CA VAL A 182 15.50 7.41 -4.48
C VAL A 182 14.94 7.37 -3.06
N VAL A 183 13.90 6.56 -2.81
CA VAL A 183 13.34 6.38 -1.47
C VAL A 183 14.38 5.82 -0.51
N GLY A 184 15.15 4.82 -0.93
CA GLY A 184 16.25 4.27 -0.14
C GLY A 184 17.31 5.32 0.22
N ALA A 185 17.68 6.19 -0.73
CA ALA A 185 18.62 7.28 -0.50
C ALA A 185 18.05 8.33 0.47
N VAL A 186 16.78 8.74 0.29
CA VAL A 186 16.10 9.68 1.21
C VAL A 186 16.06 9.13 2.62
N LEU A 187 15.67 7.86 2.80
CA LEU A 187 15.69 7.21 4.11
C LEU A 187 17.10 7.15 4.71
N SER A 188 18.11 6.92 3.87
CA SER A 188 19.52 6.92 4.30
C SER A 188 20.01 8.31 4.71
N PHE A 189 19.56 9.39 4.04
CA PHE A 189 19.83 10.77 4.44
C PHE A 189 19.14 11.18 5.73
N LEU A 190 17.98 10.61 6.03
CA LEU A 190 17.22 10.87 7.26
C LEU A 190 17.75 10.07 8.45
N SER A 191 18.38 8.91 8.20
CA SER A 191 18.93 8.03 9.23
C SER A 191 19.84 8.72 10.27
N PRO A 192 20.73 9.67 9.92
CA PRO A 192 21.62 10.32 10.89
C PRO A 192 20.93 11.34 11.80
N PHE A 193 19.69 11.75 11.50
CA PHE A 193 18.93 12.72 12.31
C PHE A 193 18.12 12.04 13.40
N ASP A 194 18.52 10.83 13.83
CA ASP A 194 17.74 9.95 14.69
C ASP A 194 16.30 9.78 14.19
N TYR A 195 16.09 9.87 12.87
CA TYR A 195 14.81 9.57 12.25
C TYR A 195 14.62 8.05 12.33
N VAL A 196 14.01 7.62 13.43
CA VAL A 196 13.56 6.25 13.60
C VAL A 196 12.15 6.20 13.03
N PRO A 197 11.93 5.64 11.82
CA PRO A 197 10.59 5.60 11.23
C PRO A 197 9.58 4.91 12.16
N TRP A 198 10.07 4.03 13.04
CA TRP A 198 9.33 3.43 14.16
C TRP A 198 10.26 3.28 15.36
N THR A 199 10.01 3.98 16.47
CA THR A 199 10.87 3.96 17.68
C THR A 199 11.01 2.55 18.24
N VAL A 200 12.12 1.89 17.91
CA VAL A 200 12.63 0.77 18.70
C VAL A 200 13.79 1.33 19.50
N GLU A 201 13.69 1.20 20.82
CA GLU A 201 14.76 1.52 21.74
C GLU A 201 15.95 0.57 21.48
N GLU A 202 16.85 0.91 20.55
CA GLU A 202 18.18 0.32 20.53
C GLU A 202 19.25 1.42 20.40
N LYS A 203 20.01 1.57 21.48
CA LYS A 203 21.22 2.38 21.59
C LYS A 203 22.33 1.74 20.75
N GLY A 204 22.78 2.43 19.72
CA GLY A 204 24.01 2.10 19.01
C GLY A 204 24.64 3.34 18.40
N ASP A 205 25.88 3.64 18.79
CA ASP A 205 26.66 4.83 18.40
C ASP A 205 26.89 4.92 16.88
N GLY A 206 25.94 5.52 16.16
CA GLY A 206 25.94 5.63 14.69
C GLY A 206 26.66 6.85 14.11
N VAL A 207 27.21 7.73 14.94
CA VAL A 207 27.61 9.09 14.52
C VAL A 207 28.96 9.14 13.76
N LEU A 208 29.76 8.07 13.75
CA LEU A 208 31.14 8.11 13.22
C LEU A 208 31.35 7.60 11.78
N LEU A 209 30.30 7.23 11.04
CA LEU A 209 30.41 6.50 9.76
C LEU A 209 29.95 7.26 8.49
N LEU A 210 29.94 8.59 8.48
CA LEU A 210 29.46 9.42 7.36
C LEU A 210 30.55 10.31 6.72
N LYS A 211 31.74 9.77 6.43
CA LYS A 211 32.79 10.56 5.75
C LYS A 211 32.74 10.53 4.22
N GLU A 212 31.94 9.65 3.59
CA GLU A 212 31.80 9.60 2.13
C GLU A 212 30.34 9.41 1.71
N VAL A 213 29.77 10.38 1.00
CA VAL A 213 28.40 10.26 0.43
C VAL A 213 28.28 9.04 -0.50
N GLY A 214 29.38 8.60 -1.13
CA GLY A 214 29.41 7.37 -1.92
C GLY A 214 29.27 6.08 -1.10
N SER A 215 29.54 6.10 0.21
CA SER A 215 29.35 4.92 1.06
C SER A 215 27.87 4.60 1.28
N LEU A 216 26.99 5.61 1.21
CA LEU A 216 25.53 5.48 1.34
C LEU A 216 24.89 4.64 0.22
N PHE A 217 25.55 4.59 -0.95
CA PHE A 217 25.11 3.80 -2.11
C PHE A 217 25.80 2.44 -2.21
N ARG A 218 26.66 2.07 -1.25
CA ARG A 218 27.23 0.72 -1.25
C ARG A 218 26.12 -0.29 -1.05
N TRP A 219 26.16 -1.36 -1.84
CA TRP A 219 25.19 -2.45 -1.77
C TRP A 219 24.95 -2.94 -0.35
N ASN A 220 25.98 -2.95 0.51
CA ASN A 220 25.85 -3.37 1.90
C ASN A 220 24.96 -2.45 2.75
N HIS A 221 24.92 -1.13 2.49
CA HIS A 221 24.05 -0.19 3.21
C HIS A 221 22.62 -0.22 2.67
N ILE A 222 22.45 -0.31 1.36
CA ILE A 222 21.13 -0.52 0.72
C ILE A 222 20.53 -1.84 1.20
N LEU A 223 21.32 -2.92 1.21
CA LEU A 223 20.92 -4.22 1.73
C LEU A 223 20.74 -4.18 3.24
N ASN A 224 21.54 -3.47 4.04
CA ASN A 224 21.28 -3.35 5.48
C ASN A 224 20.04 -2.52 5.80
N ASN A 225 19.68 -1.54 4.98
CA ASN A 225 18.42 -0.78 5.15
C ASN A 225 17.21 -1.62 4.72
N LEU A 226 17.33 -2.38 3.63
CA LEU A 226 16.33 -3.39 3.22
C LEU A 226 16.24 -4.55 4.23
N MET A 227 17.37 -5.00 4.77
CA MET A 227 17.45 -6.12 5.71
C MET A 227 17.10 -5.71 7.14
N GLY A 228 17.40 -4.47 7.53
CA GLY A 228 16.96 -3.83 8.77
C GLY A 228 15.45 -3.61 8.75
N ALA A 229 14.90 -3.13 7.64
CA ALA A 229 13.46 -3.17 7.38
C ALA A 229 12.92 -4.60 7.35
N SER A 230 13.77 -5.60 7.07
CA SER A 230 13.46 -7.02 7.17
C SER A 230 13.82 -7.65 8.53
N LYS A 231 14.22 -6.90 9.56
CA LYS A 231 14.39 -7.43 10.92
C LYS A 231 13.22 -7.05 11.84
N TYR A 232 12.44 -6.04 11.44
CA TYR A 232 11.11 -5.71 11.96
C TYR A 232 10.00 -6.38 11.13
#